data_AF-A0A929YMN3-F1
#
_entry.id   AF-A0A929YMN3-F1
#
_cell.length_a   1.000
_cell.length_b   1.000
_cell.length_c   1.000
_cell.angle_alpha   90.00
_cell.angle_beta   90.00
_cell.angle_gamma   90.00
#
_symmetry.space_group_name_H-M   'P 1'
#
loop_
_entity.id
_entity.type
_entity.pdbx_description
1 polymer ?
#
loop_
_entity_poly.entity_id
_entity_poly.type
_entity_poly.pdbx_seq_one_letter_code
_entity_poly.pdbx_strand_id
1 'polypeptide(L)'
;MSDYILIRKGRNIVSAFLHAFFNLLLGLGSVFITFSTASWIPGALLVVISKWRMFAVRPRYLFLNLKSNLVDLIVGFSFVFITYASGPTLLPIHFILAILYSAWLIVLKPMSTERASGIQALLAVFLGTTATTLMSASANAAFPVIFNFLIGFAAARHVLVQGDDPDFSFLSLLMGLIFAEFAWLCQSWLIVYTFKEIGFLLPQSAIILTTIVFLVGNIFNKISSDEEFNFKKIATPTIFSLALILIIVLWFSKPLFNV
;
A
#
# COMPACT_ATOMS: atom_id res chain seq x y z
N MET A 1 0.42 -24.08 13.45
CA MET A 1 0.18 -23.35 14.72
C MET A 1 -1.12 -22.53 14.59
N SER A 2 -2.26 -23.24 14.52
CA SER A 2 -3.60 -22.67 14.23
C SER A 2 -4.41 -22.31 15.48
N ASP A 3 -3.82 -22.36 16.68
CA ASP A 3 -4.59 -22.47 17.92
C ASP A 3 -4.59 -21.22 18.80
N TYR A 4 -4.19 -20.06 18.28
CA TYR A 4 -4.13 -18.83 19.08
C TYR A 4 -5.35 -17.92 18.97
N ILE A 5 -6.27 -18.19 18.02
CA ILE A 5 -7.44 -17.32 17.81
C ILE A 5 -8.68 -17.82 18.57
N LEU A 6 -8.75 -19.11 18.92
CA LEU A 6 -9.92 -19.71 19.56
C LEU A 6 -9.87 -19.79 21.09
N ILE A 7 -8.77 -19.35 21.74
CA ILE A 7 -8.64 -19.39 23.20
C ILE A 7 -8.32 -18.00 23.76
N ARG A 8 -9.26 -17.07 23.61
CA ARG A 8 -9.46 -16.02 24.62
C ARG A 8 -10.94 -15.88 24.95
N LYS A 9 -11.41 -16.90 25.68
CA LYS A 9 -12.68 -17.00 26.40
C LYS A 9 -12.82 -15.78 27.32
N GLY A 10 -13.36 -14.67 26.80
CA GLY A 10 -13.47 -13.40 27.53
C GLY A 10 -13.42 -12.10 26.70
N ARG A 11 -13.52 -12.12 25.37
CA ARG A 11 -13.81 -10.86 24.63
C ARG A 11 -15.30 -10.55 24.76
N ASN A 12 -15.62 -9.55 25.58
CA ASN A 12 -16.96 -8.93 25.59
C ASN A 12 -17.38 -8.64 24.14
N ILE A 13 -18.51 -9.20 23.71
CA ILE A 13 -19.09 -8.97 22.37
C ILE A 13 -19.17 -7.48 22.08
N VAL A 14 -19.51 -6.69 23.10
CA VAL A 14 -19.52 -5.22 23.07
C VAL A 14 -18.15 -4.64 22.66
N SER A 15 -17.04 -5.14 23.18
CA SER A 15 -15.70 -4.65 22.82
C SER A 15 -15.34 -4.98 21.37
N ALA A 16 -15.69 -6.17 20.89
CA ALA A 16 -15.48 -6.54 19.49
C ALA A 16 -16.34 -5.69 18.54
N PHE A 17 -17.61 -5.47 18.89
CA PHE A 17 -18.53 -4.61 18.15
C PHE A 17 -18.04 -3.16 18.11
N LEU A 18 -17.69 -2.57 19.26
CA LEU A 18 -17.18 -1.21 19.34
C LEU A 18 -15.89 -1.04 18.52
N HIS A 19 -14.99 -2.03 18.57
CA HIS A 19 -13.77 -1.99 17.75
C HIS A 19 -14.09 -1.97 16.25
N ALA A 20 -15.01 -2.81 15.78
CA ALA A 20 -15.42 -2.81 14.38
C ALA A 20 -16.13 -1.51 14.00
N PHE A 21 -17.03 -1.03 14.85
CA PHE A 21 -17.77 0.21 14.64
C PHE A 21 -16.87 1.45 14.56
N PHE A 22 -15.92 1.61 15.49
CA PHE A 22 -14.99 2.74 15.45
C PHE A 22 -14.06 2.70 14.23
N ASN A 23 -13.59 1.51 13.82
CA ASN A 23 -12.79 1.38 12.60
C ASN A 23 -13.59 1.66 11.33
N LEU A 24 -14.87 1.27 11.30
CA LEU A 24 -15.78 1.62 10.22
C LEU A 24 -15.98 3.14 10.15
N LEU A 25 -16.26 3.79 11.29
CA LEU A 25 -16.39 5.24 11.36
C LEU A 25 -15.12 5.97 10.95
N LEU A 26 -13.95 5.44 11.31
CA LEU A 26 -12.67 6.00 10.88
C LEU A 26 -12.49 5.88 9.36
N GLY A 27 -12.76 4.70 8.81
CA GLY A 27 -12.64 4.44 7.37
C GLY A 27 -13.55 5.34 6.55
N LEU A 28 -14.83 5.39 6.90
CA LEU A 28 -15.80 6.27 6.26
C LEU A 28 -15.48 7.75 6.51
N GLY A 29 -15.25 8.12 7.78
CA GLY A 29 -15.06 9.50 8.20
C GLY A 29 -13.85 10.16 7.56
N SER A 30 -12.72 9.46 7.46
CA SER A 30 -11.52 9.98 6.80
C SER A 30 -11.74 10.31 5.32
N VAL A 31 -12.46 9.46 4.58
CA VAL A 31 -12.78 9.67 3.17
C VAL A 31 -13.81 10.80 3.02
N PHE A 32 -14.94 10.73 3.72
CA PHE A 32 -16.00 11.74 3.59
C PHE A 32 -15.57 13.13 4.05
N ILE A 33 -14.80 13.24 5.14
CA ILE A 33 -14.30 14.54 5.59
C ILE A 33 -13.33 15.13 4.55
N THR A 34 -12.44 14.32 3.98
CA THR A 34 -11.48 14.78 2.95
C THR A 34 -12.21 15.33 1.73
N PHE A 35 -13.21 14.59 1.26
CA PHE A 35 -14.10 14.99 0.18
C PHE A 35 -14.86 16.29 0.51
N SER A 36 -15.53 16.36 1.66
CA SER A 36 -16.39 17.50 2.03
C SER A 36 -15.63 18.79 2.30
N THR A 37 -14.40 18.71 2.82
CA THR A 37 -13.56 19.90 3.05
C THR A 37 -12.67 20.27 1.87
N ALA A 38 -12.67 19.46 0.79
CA ALA A 38 -11.76 19.60 -0.34
C ALA A 38 -10.28 19.77 0.10
N SER A 39 -9.91 19.12 1.22
CA SER A 39 -8.58 19.22 1.81
C SER A 39 -8.17 17.86 2.35
N TRP A 40 -6.94 17.44 2.06
CA TRP A 40 -6.38 16.19 2.55
C TRP A 40 -6.00 16.25 4.04
N ILE A 41 -5.84 17.46 4.61
CA ILE A 41 -5.30 17.65 5.96
C ILE A 41 -6.20 17.00 7.04
N PRO A 42 -7.52 17.22 7.07
CA PRO A 42 -8.35 16.67 8.14
C PRO A 42 -8.43 15.15 8.09
N GLY A 43 -8.50 14.55 6.89
CA GLY A 43 -8.45 13.09 6.73
C GLY A 43 -7.12 12.50 7.18
N ALA A 44 -6.01 13.12 6.79
CA ALA A 44 -4.66 12.73 7.19
C ALA A 44 -4.47 12.79 8.72
N LEU A 45 -5.00 13.83 9.36
CA LEU A 45 -4.98 13.96 10.82
C LEU A 45 -5.76 12.83 11.50
N LEU A 46 -6.92 12.45 10.97
CA LEU A 46 -7.69 11.32 11.51
C LEU A 46 -6.91 10.00 11.43
N VAL A 47 -6.18 9.76 10.33
CA VAL A 47 -5.30 8.59 10.19
C VAL A 47 -4.22 8.57 11.28
N VAL A 48 -3.59 9.72 11.55
CA VAL A 48 -2.56 9.86 12.58
C VAL A 48 -3.14 9.67 13.99
N ILE A 49 -4.27 10.33 14.29
CA ILE A 49 -4.95 10.26 15.59
C ILE A 49 -5.41 8.84 15.89
N SER A 50 -5.95 8.13 14.90
CA SER A 50 -6.31 6.71 15.03
C SER A 50 -5.16 5.84 15.53
N LYS A 51 -3.92 6.22 15.17
CA LYS A 51 -2.69 5.52 15.51
C LYS A 51 -1.98 6.11 16.72
N TRP A 52 -2.67 6.83 17.60
CA TRP A 52 -2.08 7.46 18.80
C TRP A 52 -1.16 6.53 19.62
N ARG A 53 -1.46 5.23 19.68
CA ARG A 53 -0.65 4.22 20.37
C ARG A 53 0.79 4.10 19.83
N MET A 54 1.02 4.44 18.58
CA MET A 54 2.36 4.47 17.99
C MET A 54 3.24 5.53 18.64
N PHE A 55 2.65 6.67 19.01
CA PHE A 55 3.33 7.83 19.60
C PHE A 55 3.36 7.79 21.14
N ALA A 56 2.46 7.04 21.76
CA ALA A 56 2.37 6.87 23.22
C ALA A 56 3.42 5.91 23.79
N VAL A 57 4.66 5.95 23.29
CA VAL A 57 5.77 5.09 23.72
C VAL A 57 7.01 5.94 24.00
N ARG A 58 7.94 5.43 24.83
CA ARG A 58 9.20 6.13 25.15
C ARG A 58 9.90 6.59 23.85
N PRO A 59 10.43 7.83 23.78
CA PRO A 59 11.00 8.40 22.56
C PRO A 59 12.03 7.50 21.86
N ARG A 60 12.84 6.74 22.62
CA ARG A 60 13.82 5.79 22.09
C ARG A 60 13.22 4.70 21.19
N TYR A 61 12.00 4.24 21.49
CA TYR A 61 11.33 3.17 20.71
C TYR A 61 10.39 3.71 19.63
N LEU A 62 10.25 5.04 19.51
CA LEU A 62 9.34 5.66 18.55
C LEU A 62 9.66 5.23 17.12
N PHE A 63 10.94 5.26 16.73
CA PHE A 63 11.37 4.84 15.41
C PHE A 63 11.11 3.37 15.11
N LEU A 64 11.17 2.49 16.13
CA LEU A 64 10.85 1.08 15.94
C LEU A 64 9.35 0.89 15.70
N ASN A 65 8.50 1.57 16.46
CA ASN A 65 7.06 1.52 16.28
C ASN A 65 6.60 2.15 14.96
N LEU A 66 7.26 3.24 14.52
CA LEU A 66 6.97 3.84 13.23
C LEU A 66 7.30 2.87 12.10
N LYS A 67 8.48 2.23 12.15
CA LYS A 67 8.90 1.24 11.16
C LYS A 67 7.96 0.03 11.11
N SER A 68 7.45 -0.45 12.25
CA SER A 68 6.53 -1.59 12.29
C SER A 68 5.12 -1.28 11.83
N ASN A 69 4.71 0.00 11.83
CA ASN A 69 3.38 0.43 11.42
C ASN A 69 3.36 1.17 10.08
N LEU A 70 4.49 1.16 9.35
CA LEU A 70 4.69 1.97 8.16
C LEU A 70 3.76 1.56 7.03
N VAL A 71 3.54 0.26 6.81
CA VAL A 71 2.59 -0.27 5.82
C VAL A 71 1.16 0.24 6.09
N ASP A 72 0.70 0.15 7.33
CA ASP A 72 -0.64 0.61 7.70
C ASP A 72 -0.77 2.15 7.66
N LEU A 73 0.30 2.90 7.87
CA LEU A 73 0.33 4.34 7.62
C LEU A 73 0.23 4.67 6.13
N ILE A 74 1.03 4.00 5.30
CA ILE A 74 1.02 4.18 3.84
C ILE A 74 -0.39 3.94 3.32
N VAL A 75 -1.03 2.83 3.68
CA VAL A 75 -2.39 2.53 3.21
C VAL A 75 -3.40 3.57 3.68
N GLY A 76 -3.36 3.95 4.97
CA GLY A 76 -4.26 4.97 5.51
C GLY A 76 -4.14 6.32 4.81
N PHE A 77 -2.91 6.83 4.62
CA PHE A 77 -2.68 8.07 3.87
C PHE A 77 -3.07 7.93 2.40
N SER A 78 -2.86 6.75 1.81
CA SER A 78 -3.19 6.54 0.40
C SER A 78 -4.69 6.71 0.12
N PHE A 79 -5.56 6.16 0.98
CA PHE A 79 -7.01 6.35 0.84
C PHE A 79 -7.41 7.82 0.91
N VAL A 80 -6.81 8.59 1.82
CA VAL A 80 -7.04 10.03 1.95
C VAL A 80 -6.55 10.79 0.72
N PHE A 81 -5.33 10.53 0.26
CA PHE A 81 -4.74 11.25 -0.86
C PHE A 81 -5.40 10.93 -2.20
N ILE A 82 -5.76 9.66 -2.44
CA ILE A 82 -6.52 9.28 -3.63
C ILE A 82 -7.91 9.94 -3.59
N THR A 83 -8.56 9.98 -2.43
CA THR A 83 -9.83 10.71 -2.27
C THR A 83 -9.70 12.17 -2.64
N TYR A 84 -8.65 12.85 -2.14
CA TYR A 84 -8.39 14.24 -2.47
C TYR A 84 -8.12 14.44 -3.97
N ALA A 85 -7.34 13.56 -4.59
CA ALA A 85 -7.03 13.62 -6.03
C ALA A 85 -8.26 13.34 -6.92
N SER A 86 -9.25 12.58 -6.43
CA SER A 86 -10.52 12.34 -7.12
C SER A 86 -11.45 13.57 -7.14
N GLY A 87 -11.12 14.64 -6.40
CA GLY A 87 -11.81 15.92 -6.42
C GLY A 87 -13.02 16.04 -5.47
N PRO A 88 -13.63 17.23 -5.39
CA PRO A 88 -14.69 17.53 -4.42
C PRO A 88 -16.10 17.17 -4.89
N THR A 89 -16.25 16.50 -6.04
CA THR A 89 -17.54 16.05 -6.56
C THR A 89 -17.83 14.62 -6.13
N LEU A 90 -19.06 14.34 -5.69
CA LEU A 90 -19.39 13.03 -5.15
C LEU A 90 -19.45 11.99 -6.27
N LEU A 91 -18.34 11.27 -6.45
CA LEU A 91 -18.18 10.21 -7.44
C LEU A 91 -18.21 8.82 -6.80
N PRO A 92 -18.55 7.74 -7.56
CA PRO A 92 -18.58 6.37 -7.07
C PRO A 92 -17.29 5.92 -6.36
N ILE A 93 -16.13 6.42 -6.81
CA ILE A 93 -14.84 6.13 -6.19
C ILE A 93 -14.80 6.45 -4.69
N HIS A 94 -15.50 7.49 -4.22
CA HIS A 94 -15.53 7.85 -2.80
C HIS A 94 -16.14 6.73 -1.96
N PHE A 95 -17.25 6.15 -2.41
CA PHE A 95 -17.88 5.02 -1.73
C PHE A 95 -16.98 3.78 -1.76
N ILE A 96 -16.35 3.51 -2.91
CA ILE A 96 -15.42 2.38 -3.07
C ILE A 96 -14.23 2.53 -2.10
N LEU A 97 -13.60 3.70 -2.06
CA LEU A 97 -12.47 3.98 -1.16
C LEU A 97 -12.88 3.88 0.31
N ALA A 98 -14.05 4.39 0.68
CA ALA A 98 -14.56 4.33 2.04
C ALA A 98 -14.82 2.88 2.50
N ILE A 99 -15.41 2.06 1.63
CA ILE A 99 -15.63 0.63 1.88
C ILE A 99 -14.30 -0.11 1.98
N LEU A 100 -13.39 0.10 1.01
CA LEU A 100 -12.09 -0.56 0.98
C LEU A 100 -11.23 -0.17 2.19
N TYR A 101 -11.26 1.10 2.63
CA TYR A 101 -10.51 1.52 3.80
C TYR A 101 -11.08 0.93 5.09
N SER A 102 -12.40 0.86 5.20
CA SER A 102 -13.06 0.19 6.33
C SER A 102 -12.74 -1.31 6.36
N ALA A 103 -12.77 -1.97 5.20
CA ALA A 103 -12.39 -3.38 5.05
C ALA A 103 -10.91 -3.62 5.39
N TRP A 104 -10.02 -2.69 5.02
CA TRP A 104 -8.62 -2.72 5.42
C TRP A 104 -8.48 -2.74 6.94
N LEU A 105 -9.13 -1.80 7.64
CA LEU A 105 -9.00 -1.66 9.09
C LEU A 105 -9.61 -2.84 9.88
N ILE A 106 -10.70 -3.42 9.40
CA ILE A 106 -11.47 -4.46 10.11
C ILE A 106 -10.98 -5.86 9.77
N VAL A 107 -10.67 -6.13 8.50
CA VAL A 107 -10.43 -7.49 8.00
C VAL A 107 -8.97 -7.73 7.70
N LEU A 108 -8.35 -6.90 6.84
CA LEU A 108 -6.99 -7.17 6.36
C LEU A 108 -5.95 -6.89 7.43
N LYS A 109 -6.01 -5.74 8.09
CA LYS A 109 -5.01 -5.30 9.07
C LYS A 109 -4.81 -6.29 10.24
N PRO A 110 -5.86 -6.90 10.83
CA PRO A 110 -5.66 -7.87 11.92
C PRO A 110 -5.03 -9.20 11.50
N MET A 111 -4.94 -9.49 10.19
CA MET A 111 -4.35 -10.74 9.72
C MET A 111 -2.82 -10.68 9.84
N SER A 112 -2.23 -11.75 10.35
CA SER A 112 -0.78 -11.85 10.61
C SER A 112 -0.13 -13.09 9.99
N THR A 113 -0.83 -13.77 9.08
CA THR A 113 -0.22 -14.89 8.34
C THR A 113 0.77 -14.34 7.32
N GLU A 114 1.80 -15.11 6.96
CA GLU A 114 2.80 -14.72 5.96
C GLU A 114 2.14 -14.27 4.64
N ARG A 115 1.15 -15.03 4.15
CA ARG A 115 0.36 -14.66 2.96
C ARG A 115 -0.40 -13.35 3.14
N ALA A 116 -0.96 -13.11 4.33
CA ALA A 116 -1.67 -11.86 4.60
C ALA A 116 -0.69 -10.66 4.65
N SER A 117 0.50 -10.84 5.22
CA SER A 117 1.57 -9.83 5.17
C SER A 117 1.98 -9.51 3.73
N GLY A 118 2.12 -10.53 2.87
CA GLY A 118 2.35 -10.34 1.44
C GLY A 118 1.25 -9.53 0.75
N ILE A 119 -0.02 -9.83 1.02
CA ILE A 119 -1.17 -9.07 0.47
C ILE A 119 -1.19 -7.63 1.00
N GLN A 120 -0.94 -7.43 2.30
CA GLN A 120 -0.86 -6.09 2.92
C GLN A 120 0.26 -5.26 2.30
N ALA A 121 1.43 -5.86 2.07
CA ALA A 121 2.56 -5.21 1.43
C ALA A 121 2.26 -4.85 -0.02
N LEU A 122 1.66 -5.76 -0.79
CA LEU A 122 1.25 -5.48 -2.19
C LEU A 122 0.23 -4.35 -2.28
N LEU A 123 -0.78 -4.34 -1.40
CA LEU A 123 -1.77 -3.27 -1.35
C LEU A 123 -1.13 -1.94 -0.94
N ALA A 124 -0.16 -1.94 -0.02
CA ALA A 124 0.58 -0.73 0.34
C ALA A 124 1.46 -0.22 -0.80
N VAL A 125 2.09 -1.10 -1.59
CA VAL A 125 2.80 -0.71 -2.82
C VAL A 125 1.83 -0.09 -3.82
N PHE A 126 0.73 -0.77 -4.12
CA PHE A 126 -0.25 -0.31 -5.12
C PHE A 126 -0.87 1.03 -4.74
N LEU A 127 -1.45 1.12 -3.54
CA LEU A 127 -2.13 2.31 -3.05
C LEU A 127 -1.12 3.44 -2.77
N GLY A 128 0.02 3.12 -2.15
CA GLY A 128 1.07 4.08 -1.82
C GLY A 128 1.68 4.72 -3.05
N THR A 129 2.01 3.92 -4.06
CA THR A 129 2.54 4.44 -5.33
C THR A 129 1.49 5.26 -6.06
N THR A 130 0.23 4.80 -6.11
CA THR A 130 -0.89 5.55 -6.69
C THR A 130 -1.02 6.93 -6.05
N ALA A 131 -1.14 6.97 -4.72
CA ALA A 131 -1.29 8.19 -3.95
C ALA A 131 -0.10 9.14 -4.13
N THR A 132 1.13 8.61 -4.05
CA THR A 132 2.35 9.38 -4.21
C THR A 132 2.43 10.00 -5.60
N THR A 133 2.21 9.22 -6.65
CA THR A 133 2.27 9.72 -8.03
C THR A 133 1.20 10.78 -8.29
N LEU A 134 -0.03 10.60 -7.79
CA LEU A 134 -1.09 11.59 -7.96
C LEU A 134 -0.80 12.90 -7.21
N MET A 135 -0.33 12.80 -5.96
CA MET A 135 -0.01 13.98 -5.14
C MET A 135 1.23 14.73 -5.61
N SER A 136 2.16 14.05 -6.29
CA SER A 136 3.43 14.61 -6.74
C SER A 136 3.52 14.81 -8.25
N ALA A 137 2.41 14.65 -8.98
CA ALA A 137 2.37 14.79 -10.44
C ALA A 137 2.92 16.14 -10.93
N SER A 138 2.70 17.22 -10.17
CA SER A 138 3.22 18.57 -10.45
C SER A 138 4.41 18.99 -9.58
N ALA A 139 4.88 18.11 -8.69
CA ALA A 139 5.94 18.41 -7.74
C ALA A 139 7.33 18.06 -8.29
N ASN A 140 8.38 18.49 -7.58
CA ASN A 140 9.76 18.12 -7.88
C ASN A 140 9.94 16.59 -7.74
N ALA A 141 10.71 15.97 -8.64
CA ALA A 141 11.01 14.54 -8.64
C ALA A 141 11.60 14.01 -7.32
N ALA A 142 12.20 14.87 -6.48
CA ALA A 142 12.64 14.50 -5.13
C ALA A 142 11.52 13.91 -4.26
N PHE A 143 10.28 14.42 -4.38
CA PHE A 143 9.14 13.93 -3.59
C PHE A 143 8.76 12.48 -3.94
N PRO A 144 8.42 12.13 -5.21
CA PRO A 144 8.06 10.76 -5.54
C PRO A 144 9.22 9.79 -5.28
N VAL A 145 10.47 10.22 -5.43
CA VAL A 145 11.67 9.40 -5.12
C VAL A 145 11.72 9.04 -3.64
N ILE A 146 11.63 10.01 -2.74
CA ILE A 146 11.68 9.78 -1.28
C ILE A 146 10.50 8.95 -0.81
N PHE A 147 9.28 9.24 -1.28
CA PHE A 147 8.09 8.52 -0.83
C PHE A 147 8.05 7.08 -1.37
N ASN A 148 8.41 6.85 -2.64
CA ASN A 148 8.48 5.48 -3.16
C ASN A 148 9.61 4.68 -2.51
N PHE A 149 10.74 5.32 -2.17
CA PHE A 149 11.77 4.67 -1.34
C PHE A 149 11.18 4.14 -0.03
N LEU A 150 10.42 4.98 0.67
CA LEU A 150 9.77 4.59 1.93
C LEU A 150 8.74 3.47 1.71
N ILE A 151 7.99 3.49 0.60
CA ILE A 151 7.01 2.46 0.26
C ILE A 151 7.71 1.11 0.02
N GLY A 152 8.74 1.08 -0.83
CA GLY A 152 9.51 -0.14 -1.11
C GLY A 152 10.18 -0.70 0.14
N PHE A 153 10.79 0.17 0.95
CA PHE A 153 11.36 -0.19 2.24
C PHE A 153 10.32 -0.78 3.19
N ALA A 154 9.16 -0.14 3.33
CA ALA A 154 8.09 -0.59 4.22
C ALA A 154 7.53 -1.95 3.80
N ALA A 155 7.24 -2.12 2.51
CA ALA A 155 6.67 -3.34 1.96
C ALA A 155 7.62 -4.52 2.12
N ALA A 156 8.89 -4.36 1.75
CA ALA A 156 9.90 -5.40 1.91
C ALA A 156 10.09 -5.75 3.39
N ARG A 157 10.25 -4.75 4.26
CA ARG A 157 10.43 -5.00 5.70
C ARG A 157 9.26 -5.76 6.31
N HIS A 158 8.04 -5.42 5.93
CA HIS A 158 6.82 -6.05 6.46
C HIS A 158 6.73 -7.54 6.14
N VAL A 159 7.15 -7.94 4.93
CA VAL A 159 7.20 -9.34 4.51
C VAL A 159 8.37 -10.07 5.16
N LEU A 160 9.57 -9.51 5.08
CA LEU A 160 10.81 -10.16 5.55
C LEU A 160 10.85 -10.36 7.06
N VAL A 161 10.33 -9.39 7.83
CA VAL A 161 10.21 -9.54 9.29
C VAL A 161 9.17 -10.61 9.65
N GLN A 162 8.12 -10.77 8.84
CA GLN A 162 7.10 -11.80 9.08
C GLN A 162 7.57 -13.20 8.67
N GLY A 163 8.52 -13.28 7.73
CA GLY A 163 9.18 -14.51 7.28
C GLY A 163 10.42 -14.89 8.10
N ASP A 164 10.72 -14.16 9.18
CA ASP A 164 11.90 -14.38 10.05
C ASP A 164 13.25 -14.37 9.29
N ASP A 165 13.36 -13.60 8.21
CA ASP A 165 14.59 -13.50 7.41
C ASP A 165 15.72 -12.80 8.20
N PRO A 166 16.95 -13.34 8.22
CA PRO A 166 18.06 -12.77 9.01
C PRO A 166 18.54 -11.40 8.48
N ASP A 167 18.56 -11.22 7.16
CA ASP A 167 19.10 -10.03 6.49
C ASP A 167 18.03 -8.99 6.11
N PHE A 168 16.86 -9.06 6.76
CA PHE A 168 15.69 -8.22 6.45
C PHE A 168 16.01 -6.72 6.35
N SER A 169 16.97 -6.22 7.13
CA SER A 169 17.33 -4.80 7.13
C SER A 169 18.02 -4.35 5.85
N PHE A 170 18.98 -5.13 5.34
CA PHE A 170 19.71 -4.81 4.12
C PHE A 170 18.79 -4.94 2.90
N LEU A 171 18.06 -6.05 2.80
CA LEU A 171 17.16 -6.30 1.67
C LEU A 171 16.02 -5.27 1.60
N SER A 172 15.50 -4.80 2.75
CA SER A 172 14.51 -3.71 2.77
C SER A 172 15.08 -2.40 2.24
N LEU A 173 16.34 -2.08 2.55
CA LEU A 173 17.00 -0.87 2.05
C LEU A 173 17.20 -0.93 0.53
N LEU A 174 17.63 -2.09 0.03
CA LEU A 174 17.79 -2.34 -1.39
C LEU A 174 16.46 -2.18 -2.15
N MET A 175 15.38 -2.76 -1.62
CA MET A 175 14.06 -2.63 -2.22
C MET A 175 13.55 -1.19 -2.21
N GLY A 176 13.83 -0.43 -1.15
CA GLY A 176 13.58 1.01 -1.13
C GLY A 176 14.34 1.74 -2.25
N LEU A 177 15.64 1.45 -2.42
CA LEU A 177 16.45 2.08 -3.47
C LEU A 177 15.91 1.77 -4.87
N ILE A 178 15.56 0.52 -5.16
CA ILE A 178 14.96 0.13 -6.44
C ILE A 178 13.69 0.95 -6.71
N PHE A 179 12.81 1.08 -5.71
CA PHE A 179 11.60 1.88 -5.84
C PHE A 179 11.87 3.35 -6.12
N ALA A 180 12.91 3.91 -5.49
CA ALA A 180 13.33 5.29 -5.70
C ALA A 180 13.74 5.55 -7.15
N GLU A 181 14.56 4.67 -7.72
CA GLU A 181 15.02 4.74 -9.12
C GLU A 181 13.86 4.61 -10.11
N PHE A 182 12.97 3.64 -9.89
CA PHE A 182 11.78 3.48 -10.71
C PHE A 182 10.85 4.69 -10.62
N ALA A 183 10.68 5.28 -9.44
CA ALA A 183 9.87 6.47 -9.26
C ALA A 183 10.45 7.69 -9.99
N TRP A 184 11.78 7.85 -9.98
CA TRP A 184 12.46 8.90 -10.73
C TRP A 184 12.23 8.76 -12.24
N LEU A 185 12.38 7.54 -12.78
CA LEU A 185 12.09 7.24 -14.19
C LEU A 185 10.63 7.48 -14.53
N CYS A 186 9.69 6.96 -13.73
CA CYS A 186 8.26 7.11 -13.97
C CYS A 186 7.77 8.55 -13.81
N GLN A 187 8.43 9.39 -13.01
CA GLN A 187 8.08 10.82 -12.94
C GLN A 187 8.44 11.54 -14.25
N SER A 188 9.57 11.16 -14.86
CA SER A 188 9.99 11.71 -16.17
C SER A 188 9.08 11.22 -17.31
N TRP A 189 8.48 10.04 -17.14
CA TRP A 189 7.53 9.44 -18.08
C TRP A 189 6.17 9.20 -17.40
N LEU A 190 5.55 10.27 -16.92
CA LEU A 190 4.32 10.17 -16.15
C LEU A 190 3.12 9.80 -17.04
N ILE A 191 2.55 8.63 -16.80
CA ILE A 191 1.31 8.17 -17.45
C ILE A 191 0.27 7.83 -16.38
N VAL A 192 -0.89 8.48 -16.49
CA VAL A 192 -2.04 8.27 -15.59
C VAL A 192 -3.27 7.96 -16.43
N TYR A 193 -3.87 6.79 -16.21
CA TYR A 193 -5.11 6.38 -16.85
C TYR A 193 -6.31 6.98 -16.11
N THR A 194 -7.21 7.65 -16.82
CA THR A 194 -8.35 8.35 -16.23
C THR A 194 -9.67 7.66 -16.55
N PHE A 195 -10.43 7.26 -15.52
CA PHE A 195 -11.77 6.67 -15.65
C PHE A 195 -12.82 7.67 -15.18
N LYS A 196 -13.23 8.58 -16.08
CA LYS A 196 -14.06 9.76 -15.76
C LYS A 196 -15.39 9.41 -15.09
N GLU A 197 -16.07 8.36 -15.53
CA GLU A 197 -17.38 7.96 -14.99
C GLU A 197 -17.31 7.52 -13.52
N ILE A 198 -16.20 6.90 -13.12
CA ILE A 198 -16.00 6.37 -11.76
C ILE A 198 -15.26 7.41 -10.89
N GLY A 199 -14.48 8.30 -11.49
CA GLY A 199 -13.59 9.24 -10.79
C GLY A 199 -12.25 8.64 -10.39
N PHE A 200 -11.88 7.50 -10.97
CA PHE A 200 -10.66 6.78 -10.62
C PHE A 200 -9.49 7.17 -11.54
N LEU A 201 -8.34 7.42 -10.91
CA LEU A 201 -7.08 7.78 -11.56
C LEU A 201 -6.07 6.68 -11.24
N LEU A 202 -5.54 6.02 -12.26
CA LEU A 202 -4.61 4.91 -12.10
C LEU A 202 -3.26 5.22 -12.75
N PRO A 203 -2.23 5.55 -11.97
CA PRO A 203 -0.87 5.71 -12.50
C PRO A 203 -0.29 4.40 -12.99
N GLN A 204 0.35 4.43 -14.16
CA GLN A 204 1.05 3.29 -14.73
C GLN A 204 2.17 2.77 -13.81
N SER A 205 2.86 3.68 -13.11
CA SER A 205 3.92 3.35 -12.15
C SER A 205 3.44 2.43 -11.03
N ALA A 206 2.20 2.63 -10.55
CA ALA A 206 1.62 1.81 -9.49
C ALA A 206 1.41 0.37 -9.95
N ILE A 207 0.96 0.16 -11.19
CA ILE A 207 0.79 -1.18 -11.75
C ILE A 207 2.16 -1.87 -11.89
N ILE A 208 3.11 -1.18 -12.54
CA ILE A 208 4.45 -1.74 -12.80
C ILE A 208 5.16 -2.11 -11.50
N LEU A 209 5.24 -1.20 -10.51
CA LEU A 209 5.92 -1.46 -9.24
C LEU A 209 5.24 -2.58 -8.44
N THR A 210 3.90 -2.64 -8.44
CA THR A 210 3.17 -3.73 -7.78
C THR A 210 3.46 -5.07 -8.43
N THR A 211 3.48 -5.13 -9.77
CA THR A 211 3.79 -6.35 -10.53
C THR A 211 5.23 -6.81 -10.32
N ILE A 212 6.19 -5.88 -10.30
CA ILE A 212 7.60 -6.19 -10.01
C ILE A 212 7.73 -6.76 -8.60
N VAL A 213 7.13 -6.13 -7.58
CA VAL A 213 7.20 -6.65 -6.21
C VAL A 213 6.48 -7.98 -6.05
N PHE A 214 5.36 -8.18 -6.74
CA PHE A 214 4.69 -9.47 -6.78
C PHE A 214 5.63 -10.56 -7.32
N LEU A 215 6.32 -10.30 -8.43
CA LEU A 215 7.28 -11.24 -9.00
C LEU A 215 8.45 -11.50 -8.05
N VAL A 216 9.08 -10.44 -7.54
CA VAL A 216 10.22 -10.52 -6.62
C VAL A 216 9.84 -11.30 -5.36
N GLY A 217 8.70 -11.02 -4.76
CA GLY A 217 8.21 -11.73 -3.57
C GLY A 217 7.96 -13.22 -3.83
N ASN A 218 7.39 -13.58 -4.99
CA ASN A 218 7.21 -14.99 -5.36
C ASN A 218 8.55 -15.71 -5.59
N ILE A 219 9.51 -15.05 -6.25
CA ILE A 219 10.85 -15.61 -6.45
C ILE A 219 11.55 -15.79 -5.11
N PHE A 220 11.52 -14.75 -4.26
CA PHE A 220 12.14 -14.77 -2.94
C PHE A 220 11.60 -15.90 -2.07
N ASN A 221 10.28 -16.00 -1.93
CA ASN A 221 9.66 -17.06 -1.13
C ASN A 221 10.01 -18.48 -1.62
N LYS A 222 10.36 -18.64 -2.90
CA LYS A 222 10.80 -19.93 -3.47
C LYS A 222 12.28 -20.20 -3.34
N ILE A 223 13.10 -19.15 -3.25
CA ILE A 223 14.53 -19.28 -2.94
C ILE A 223 14.73 -19.56 -1.45
N SER A 224 13.95 -18.89 -0.59
CA SER A 224 14.03 -19.05 0.86
C SER A 224 13.37 -20.33 1.37
N SER A 225 12.50 -20.96 0.59
CA SER A 225 12.08 -22.34 0.87
C SER A 225 13.21 -23.28 0.48
N ASP A 226 13.77 -24.05 1.42
CA ASP A 226 14.86 -25.05 1.27
C ASP A 226 14.63 -26.14 0.18
N GLU A 227 13.61 -26.00 -0.66
CA GLU A 227 13.36 -26.82 -1.82
C GLU A 227 14.32 -26.49 -2.98
N GLU A 228 14.72 -27.49 -3.76
CA GLU A 228 15.48 -27.25 -4.99
C GLU A 228 14.75 -26.26 -5.90
N PHE A 229 15.47 -25.19 -6.26
CA PHE A 229 14.98 -24.14 -7.14
C PHE A 229 14.63 -24.73 -8.51
N ASN A 230 13.34 -24.68 -8.86
CA ASN A 230 12.86 -25.12 -10.17
C ASN A 230 12.06 -24.01 -10.84
N PHE A 231 12.52 -23.56 -12.01
CA PHE A 231 11.88 -22.50 -12.78
C PHE A 231 10.40 -22.77 -13.07
N LYS A 232 9.99 -24.04 -13.21
CA LYS A 232 8.58 -24.42 -13.41
C LYS A 232 7.67 -23.95 -12.28
N LYS A 233 8.18 -23.84 -11.05
CA LYS A 233 7.42 -23.39 -9.87
C LYS A 233 7.17 -21.88 -9.86
N ILE A 234 8.00 -21.10 -10.55
CA ILE A 234 7.87 -19.63 -10.68
C ILE A 234 7.44 -19.20 -12.08
N ALA A 235 7.27 -20.14 -13.03
CA ALA A 235 6.93 -19.83 -14.41
C ALA A 235 5.62 -19.05 -14.52
N THR A 236 4.58 -19.46 -13.79
CA THR A 236 3.27 -18.79 -13.81
C THR A 236 3.34 -17.32 -13.38
N PRO A 237 3.84 -16.96 -12.17
CA PRO A 237 3.95 -15.55 -11.78
C PRO A 237 4.91 -14.77 -12.68
N THR A 238 5.96 -15.41 -13.21
CA THR A 238 6.92 -14.77 -14.13
C THR A 238 6.27 -14.42 -15.46
N ILE A 239 5.59 -15.37 -16.11
CA ILE A 239 4.89 -15.17 -17.39
C ILE A 239 3.80 -14.11 -17.21
N PHE A 240 3.00 -14.19 -16.14
CA PHE A 240 1.97 -13.20 -15.85
C PHE A 240 2.56 -11.79 -15.71
N SER A 241 3.62 -11.65 -14.92
CA SER A 241 4.24 -10.35 -14.63
C SER A 241 4.88 -9.76 -15.88
N LEU A 242 5.62 -10.56 -16.66
CA LEU A 242 6.22 -10.14 -17.92
C LEU A 242 5.16 -9.76 -18.95
N ALA A 243 4.13 -10.58 -19.13
CA ALA A 243 3.04 -10.29 -20.07
C ALA A 243 2.32 -8.99 -19.69
N LEU A 244 2.00 -8.80 -18.41
CA LEU A 244 1.32 -7.60 -17.92
C LEU A 244 2.18 -6.35 -18.15
N ILE A 245 3.47 -6.38 -17.78
CA ILE A 245 4.39 -5.26 -18.00
C ILE A 245 4.55 -4.97 -19.49
N LEU A 246 4.73 -6.00 -20.33
CA LEU A 246 4.87 -5.83 -21.78
C LEU A 246 3.62 -5.22 -22.42
N ILE A 247 2.43 -5.69 -22.04
CA ILE A 247 1.17 -5.14 -22.54
C ILE A 247 1.07 -3.66 -22.14
N ILE A 248 1.31 -3.33 -20.88
CA ILE A 248 1.24 -1.94 -20.39
C ILE A 248 2.25 -1.04 -21.10
N VAL A 249 3.50 -1.49 -21.22
CA VAL A 249 4.57 -0.71 -21.84
C VAL A 249 4.37 -0.55 -23.35
N LEU A 250 3.98 -1.61 -24.07
CA LEU A 250 3.89 -1.55 -25.54
C LEU A 250 2.57 -0.96 -26.05
N TRP A 251 1.45 -1.28 -25.39
CA TRP A 251 0.12 -0.86 -25.84
C TRP A 251 -0.39 0.39 -25.15
N PHE A 252 -0.11 0.53 -23.85
CA PHE A 252 -0.67 1.61 -23.04
C PHE A 252 0.34 2.74 -22.74
N SER A 253 1.56 2.65 -23.26
CA SER A 253 2.54 3.76 -23.19
C SER A 253 2.59 4.63 -24.45
N LYS A 254 1.64 4.45 -25.37
CA LYS A 254 1.44 5.44 -26.43
C LYS A 254 0.89 6.71 -25.79
N PRO A 255 1.57 7.86 -25.92
CA PRO A 255 1.02 9.13 -25.43
C PRO A 255 -0.30 9.41 -26.15
N LEU A 256 -1.43 9.27 -25.45
CA LEU A 256 -2.68 9.91 -25.82
C LEU A 256 -2.59 11.41 -25.47
N PHE A 257 -1.56 12.10 -25.96
CA PHE A 257 -1.53 13.56 -25.96
C PHE A 257 -2.18 14.01 -27.26
N ASN A 258 -3.49 14.24 -27.22
CA ASN A 258 -4.05 15.36 -27.95
C ASN A 258 -4.12 16.49 -26.92
N VAL A 259 -3.08 17.34 -26.92
CA VAL A 259 -3.19 18.70 -26.36
C VAL A 259 -4.06 19.49 -27.31
#